data_AF-A0A023B3Q1-F1
#
_entry.id   AF-A0A023B3Q1-F1
#
_cell.length_a   1.000
_cell.length_b   1.000
_cell.length_c   1.000
_cell.angle_alpha   90.00
_cell.angle_beta   90.00
_cell.angle_gamma   90.00
#
_symmetry.space_group_name_H-M   'P 1'
#
loop_
_entity.id
_entity.type
_entity.pdbx_description
1 polymer ?
#
loop_
_entity_poly.entity_id
_entity_poly.type
_entity_poly.pdbx_seq_one_letter_code
_entity_poly.pdbx_strand_id
1 'polypeptide(L)'
;AGFTTPIGLFELDVIPFGMKKSPAEFQRAMDSCFAVEANAVCYIDDIVICGQDFDSVVQRVKLQCMNTGFYLRLGRSEWFKDEVKSLGHVIGQTGIKVQASTSWRQS
;
A
#
# COMPACT_ATOMS: atom_id res chain seq x y z
N ALA A 1 -19.53 -7.56 6.43
CA ALA A 1 -20.25 -7.64 5.14
C ALA A 1 -20.66 -9.08 4.92
N GLY A 2 -21.93 -9.35 4.57
CA GLY A 2 -22.42 -10.72 4.39
C GLY A 2 -23.03 -10.97 3.01
N PHE A 3 -22.97 -12.21 2.53
CA PHE A 3 -23.62 -12.65 1.30
C PHE A 3 -24.48 -13.88 1.56
N THR A 4 -25.66 -13.91 0.93
CA THR A 4 -26.62 -14.99 1.08
C THR A 4 -26.40 -16.01 -0.03
N THR A 5 -26.27 -17.27 0.35
CA THR A 5 -26.30 -18.43 -0.55
C THR A 5 -27.56 -19.25 -0.27
N PRO A 6 -27.96 -20.17 -1.18
CA PRO A 6 -29.10 -21.06 -0.93
C PRO A 6 -28.98 -21.93 0.34
N ILE A 7 -27.77 -22.07 0.90
CA ILE A 7 -27.50 -22.89 2.08
C ILE A 7 -27.27 -22.05 3.36
N GLY A 8 -27.32 -20.72 3.28
CA GLY A 8 -27.19 -19.86 4.45
C GLY A 8 -26.57 -18.49 4.17
N LEU A 9 -26.54 -17.67 5.23
CA LEU A 9 -25.88 -16.37 5.25
C LEU A 9 -24.44 -16.54 5.76
N PHE A 10 -23.48 -16.01 5.00
CA PHE A 10 -22.06 -16.02 5.35
C PHE A 10 -21.58 -14.59 5.54
N GLU A 11 -20.87 -14.33 6.63
CA GLU A 11 -20.18 -13.07 6.86
C GLU A 11 -18.69 -13.24 6.53
N LEU A 12 -18.10 -12.19 5.97
CA LEU A 12 -16.69 -12.15 5.64
C LEU A 12 -15.91 -11.54 6.80
N ASP A 13 -14.94 -12.29 7.31
CA ASP A 13 -13.98 -11.83 8.33
C ASP A 13 -12.91 -10.89 7.75
N VAL A 14 -12.87 -10.76 6.43
CA VAL A 14 -11.96 -9.88 5.68
C VAL A 14 -12.76 -8.94 4.78
N ILE A 15 -12.22 -7.76 4.48
CA ILE A 15 -12.83 -6.84 3.53
C ILE A 15 -12.73 -7.44 2.12
N PRO A 16 -13.84 -7.82 1.45
CA PRO A 16 -13.79 -8.34 0.08
C PRO A 16 -13.49 -7.23 -0.93
N PHE A 17 -12.68 -7.57 -1.94
CA PHE A 17 -12.49 -6.74 -3.11
C PHE A 17 -13.84 -6.52 -3.84
N GLY A 18 -14.18 -5.27 -4.16
CA GLY A 18 -15.37 -4.92 -4.95
C GLY A 18 -16.53 -4.28 -4.18
N MET A 19 -16.42 -4.05 -2.87
CA MET A 19 -17.41 -3.26 -2.14
C MET A 19 -17.18 -1.75 -2.32
N LYS A 20 -18.25 -0.97 -2.54
CA LYS A 20 -18.15 0.50 -2.77
C LYS A 20 -17.46 1.28 -1.64
N LYS A 21 -17.42 0.75 -0.41
CA LYS A 21 -16.73 1.36 0.76
C LYS A 21 -15.34 0.75 1.04
N SER A 22 -14.96 -0.30 0.31
CA SER A 22 -13.71 -1.05 0.50
C SER A 22 -12.46 -0.18 0.40
N PRO A 23 -12.30 0.75 -0.58
CA PRO A 23 -11.06 1.52 -0.68
C PRO A 23 -10.82 2.47 0.49
N ALA A 24 -11.87 3.15 0.98
CA ALA A 24 -11.75 4.09 2.10
C ALA A 24 -11.52 3.38 3.43
N GLU A 25 -12.16 2.22 3.63
CA GLU A 25 -11.94 1.36 4.80
C GLU A 25 -10.52 0.77 4.79
N PHE A 26 -10.06 0.31 3.62
CA PHE A 26 -8.72 -0.21 3.45
C PHE A 26 -7.65 0.88 3.62
N GLN A 27 -7.87 2.07 3.05
CA GLN A 27 -6.99 3.22 3.25
C GLN A 27 -6.85 3.56 4.74
N ARG A 28 -7.95 3.64 5.50
CA ARG A 28 -7.89 3.90 6.94
C ARG A 28 -7.12 2.82 7.70
N ALA A 29 -7.29 1.55 7.33
CA ALA A 29 -6.53 0.45 7.94
C ALA A 29 -5.03 0.60 7.64
N MET A 30 -4.68 0.90 6.38
CA MET A 30 -3.30 1.10 5.95
C MET A 30 -2.65 2.32 6.61
N ASP A 31 -3.38 3.44 6.72
CA ASP A 31 -2.90 4.64 7.42
C ASP A 31 -2.67 4.35 8.91
N SER A 32 -3.60 3.65 9.57
CA SER A 32 -3.48 3.28 10.98
C SER A 32 -2.32 2.32 11.24
N CYS A 33 -2.01 1.45 10.28
CA CYS A 33 -0.97 0.45 10.41
C CYS A 33 0.41 0.98 9.99
N PHE A 34 0.50 1.83 8.97
CA PHE A 34 1.78 2.16 8.35
C PHE A 34 2.05 3.67 8.30
N ALA A 35 1.04 4.54 8.21
CA ALA A 35 1.25 5.99 8.14
C ALA A 35 1.54 6.67 9.50
N VAL A 36 1.52 5.92 10.60
CA VAL A 36 1.98 6.40 11.93
C VAL A 36 3.48 6.69 11.92
N GLU A 37 4.21 6.08 11.00
CA GLU A 37 5.61 6.36 10.73
C GLU A 37 5.75 7.62 9.87
N ALA A 38 6.49 8.63 10.35
CA ALA A 38 6.70 9.91 9.66
C ALA A 38 7.33 9.81 8.25
N ASN A 39 7.73 8.60 7.83
CA ASN A 39 8.42 8.33 6.57
C ASN A 39 7.67 7.33 5.67
N ALA A 40 6.38 7.05 5.93
CA ALA A 40 5.58 6.15 5.11
C ALA A 40 4.43 6.88 4.43
N VAL A 41 4.23 6.60 3.14
CA VAL A 41 3.10 7.07 2.33
C VAL A 41 2.31 5.84 1.89
N CYS A 42 1.03 5.79 2.23
CA CYS A 42 0.15 4.67 1.95
C CYS A 42 -0.94 5.12 0.97
N TYR A 43 -1.22 4.32 -0.05
CA TYR A 43 -2.37 4.49 -0.93
C TYR A 43 -2.98 3.15 -1.28
N ILE A 44 -4.18 2.90 -0.76
CA ILE A 44 -4.90 1.64 -0.91
C ILE A 44 -3.96 0.44 -0.68
N ASP A 45 -3.54 -0.28 -1.73
CA ASP A 45 -2.68 -1.47 -1.65
C ASP A 45 -1.17 -1.19 -1.80
N ASP A 46 -0.79 0.05 -2.13
CA ASP A 46 0.59 0.46 -2.30
C ASP A 46 1.12 1.21 -1.07
N ILE A 47 2.35 0.87 -0.67
CA ILE A 47 3.08 1.51 0.42
C ILE A 47 4.46 1.93 -0.07
N VAL A 48 4.84 3.17 0.22
CA VAL A 48 6.18 3.72 -0.03
C VAL A 48 6.78 4.11 1.31
N ILE A 49 7.93 3.54 1.66
CA ILE A 49 8.60 3.80 2.93
C ILE A 49 9.98 4.34 2.65
N CYS A 50 10.25 5.53 3.18
CA CYS A 50 11.53 6.19 3.09
C CYS A 50 12.39 5.84 4.31
N GLY A 51 13.70 5.69 4.09
CA GLY A 51 14.66 5.47 5.15
C GLY A 51 16.09 5.54 4.63
N GLN A 52 17.04 5.75 5.54
CA GLN A 52 18.46 5.89 5.20
C GLN A 52 19.19 4.54 5.15
N ASP A 53 18.72 3.57 5.92
CA ASP A 53 19.33 2.25 6.06
C ASP A 53 18.34 1.15 5.70
N PHE A 54 18.78 0.22 4.84
CA PHE A 54 17.92 -0.84 4.31
C PHE A 54 17.46 -1.79 5.41
N ASP A 55 18.39 -2.25 6.25
CA ASP A 55 18.12 -3.26 7.26
C ASP A 55 17.14 -2.73 8.32
N SER A 56 17.34 -1.49 8.77
CA SER A 56 16.44 -0.81 9.70
C SER A 56 15.02 -0.66 9.13
N VAL A 57 14.89 -0.27 7.86
CA VAL A 57 13.59 -0.18 7.18
C VAL A 57 12.93 -1.55 7.10
N VAL A 58 13.64 -2.58 6.66
CA VAL A 58 13.10 -3.94 6.51
C VAL A 58 12.66 -4.52 7.84
N GLN A 59 13.45 -4.37 8.91
CA GLN A 59 13.08 -4.90 10.23
C GLN A 59 11.81 -4.24 10.76
N ARG A 60 11.71 -2.91 10.64
CA ARG A 60 10.53 -2.16 11.05
C ARG A 60 9.28 -2.60 10.28
N VAL A 61 9.39 -2.70 8.96
CA VAL A 61 8.30 -3.18 8.10
C VAL A 61 7.86 -4.58 8.48
N LYS A 62 8.82 -5.48 8.71
CA LYS A 62 8.55 -6.86 9.13
C LYS A 62 7.79 -6.90 10.46
N LEU A 63 8.23 -6.14 11.47
CA LEU A 63 7.55 -6.06 12.76
C LEU A 63 6.13 -5.53 12.62
N GLN A 64 5.93 -4.50 11.78
CA GLN A 64 4.61 -3.93 11.56
C GLN A 64 3.66 -4.92 10.90
N CYS A 65 4.12 -5.64 9.87
CA CYS A 65 3.37 -6.71 9.22
C CYS A 65 2.99 -7.82 10.21
N MET A 66 3.92 -8.23 11.09
CA MET A 66 3.65 -9.25 12.11
C MET A 66 2.61 -8.79 13.13
N ASN A 67 2.66 -7.53 13.57
CA ASN A 67 1.73 -7.00 14.57
C ASN A 67 0.33 -6.75 14.02
N THR A 68 0.22 -6.43 12.73
CA THR A 68 -1.05 -6.02 12.10
C THR A 68 -1.70 -7.13 11.29
N GLY A 69 -0.98 -8.23 11.01
CA GLY A 69 -1.46 -9.34 10.19
C GLY A 69 -1.43 -9.08 8.68
N PHE A 70 -0.77 -7.99 8.24
CA PHE A 70 -0.61 -7.68 6.83
C PHE A 70 0.53 -8.50 6.19
N TYR A 71 0.33 -8.89 4.94
CA TYR A 71 1.32 -9.62 4.14
C TYR A 71 1.77 -8.78 2.95
N LEU A 72 3.09 -8.65 2.77
CA LEU A 72 3.69 -7.99 1.62
C LEU A 72 3.87 -8.96 0.46
N ARG A 73 3.54 -8.50 -0.74
CA ARG A 73 3.84 -9.22 -1.99
C ARG A 73 5.25 -8.87 -2.46
N LEU A 74 6.26 -9.50 -1.85
CA LEU A 74 7.68 -9.24 -2.13
C LEU A 74 8.04 -9.27 -3.63
N GLY A 75 7.45 -10.19 -4.40
CA GLY A 75 7.70 -10.32 -5.85
C GLY A 75 7.19 -9.16 -6.71
N ARG A 76 6.37 -8.27 -6.16
CA ARG A 76 5.93 -7.02 -6.81
C ARG A 76 6.46 -5.76 -6.10
N SER A 77 7.28 -5.93 -5.07
CA SER A 77 7.84 -4.83 -4.29
C SER A 77 9.14 -4.34 -4.91
N GLU A 78 9.32 -3.03 -4.92
CA GLU A 78 10.57 -2.38 -5.29
C GLU A 78 11.32 -2.02 -4.00
N TRP A 79 12.60 -2.37 -3.92
CA TRP A 79 13.39 -2.23 -2.68
C TRP A 79 14.55 -1.26 -2.88
N PHE A 80 14.74 -0.38 -1.89
CA PHE A 80 15.93 0.45 -1.71
C PHE A 80 16.37 1.21 -2.98
N LYS A 81 15.40 1.83 -3.66
CA LYS A 81 15.65 2.71 -4.79
C LYS A 81 15.78 4.15 -4.32
N ASP A 82 16.67 4.91 -4.95
CA ASP A 82 16.77 6.35 -4.74
C ASP A 82 15.52 7.12 -5.20
N GLU A 83 14.81 6.55 -6.18
CA GLU A 83 13.54 7.06 -6.69
C GLU A 83 12.54 5.91 -6.94
N VAL A 84 11.30 6.08 -6.51
CA VAL A 84 10.19 5.15 -6.72
C VAL A 84 9.04 5.86 -7.42
N LYS A 85 8.41 5.20 -8.39
CA LYS A 85 7.22 5.71 -9.07
C LYS A 85 5.97 5.21 -8.35
N SER A 86 5.10 6.12 -7.92
CA SER A 86 3.83 5.79 -7.27
C SER A 86 2.79 6.87 -7.57
N LEU A 87 1.57 6.45 -7.96
CA LEU A 87 0.42 7.33 -8.22
C LEU A 87 0.66 8.48 -9.21
N GLY A 88 1.50 8.26 -10.22
CA GLY A 88 1.86 9.33 -11.17
C GLY A 88 2.84 10.37 -10.59
N HIS A 89 3.48 10.04 -9.48
CA HIS A 89 4.57 10.79 -8.88
C HIS A 89 5.86 9.98 -8.87
N VAL A 90 6.98 10.68 -8.87
CA VAL A 90 8.31 10.15 -8.58
C VAL A 90 8.68 10.63 -7.18
N ILE A 91 8.84 9.69 -6.26
CA ILE A 91 9.21 9.94 -4.86
C ILE A 91 10.69 9.61 -4.74
N GLY A 92 11.50 10.59 -4.34
CA GLY A 92 12.93 10.40 -4.16
C GLY A 92 13.51 11.30 -3.08
N GLN A 93 14.84 11.30 -2.96
CA GLN A 93 15.57 12.02 -1.91
C GLN A 93 15.28 13.54 -1.89
N THR A 94 15.00 14.14 -3.04
CA THR A 94 14.70 15.57 -3.19
C THR A 94 13.23 15.93 -2.95
N GLY A 95 12.40 14.97 -2.54
CA GLY A 95 10.96 15.12 -2.37
C GLY A 95 10.13 14.47 -3.48
N ILE A 96 8.87 14.88 -3.58
CA ILE A 96 7.87 14.31 -4.50
C ILE A 96 7.80 15.18 -5.77
N LYS A 97 8.01 14.56 -6.93
CA LYS A 97 7.89 15.20 -8.25
C LYS A 97 6.74 14.59 -9.03
N VAL A 98 6.08 15.37 -9.89
CA VAL A 98 5.09 14.82 -10.82
C VAL A 98 5.83 14.00 -11.89
N GLN A 99 5.37 12.78 -12.15
CA GLN A 99 5.91 11.97 -13.23
C GLN A 99 5.63 12.67 -14.57
N ALA A 100 6.66 12.85 -15.39
CA ALA A 100 6.48 13.39 -16.73
C ALA A 100 5.47 12.50 -17.48
N SER A 101 4.35 13.08 -17.91
CA SER A 101 3.38 12.36 -18.72
C SER A 101 4.01 12.08 -20.08
N THR A 102 4.32 10.81 -20.35
CA THR A 102 4.47 10.40 -21.75
C THR A 102 3.11 10.60 -22.39
N SER A 103 3.03 11.53 -23.33
CA SER A 103 1.82 11.81 -24.09
C SER A 103 1.20 10.51 -24.60
N TRP A 104 -0.07 10.26 -24.27
CA TRP A 104 -0.87 9.29 -25.00
C TRP A 104 -1.05 9.81 -26.44
N ARG A 105 -0.18 9.39 -27.36
CA ARG A 105 -0.42 9.46 -28.81
C ARG A 105 0.44 8.43 -29.56
N GLN A 106 -0.31 7.53 -30.21
CA GLN A 106 -0.01 6.74 -31.42
C GLN A 106 0.82 5.47 -31.25
N SER A 107 0.12 4.33 -31.17
CA SER A 107 0.04 3.32 -32.24
C SER A 107 -1.26 2.54 -32.09
#